data_AF-A0A1F6ZU91-F1
#
_entry.id   AF-A0A1F6ZU91-F1
#
_cell.length_a   1.000
_cell.length_b   1.000
_cell.length_c   1.000
_cell.angle_alpha   90.00
_cell.angle_beta   90.00
_cell.angle_gamma   90.00
#
_symmetry.space_group_name_H-M   'P 1'
#
loop_
_entity.id
_entity.type
_entity.pdbx_description
1 polymer ?
#
loop_
_entity_poly.entity_id
_entity_poly.type
_entity_poly.pdbx_seq_one_letter_code
_entity_poly.pdbx_strand_id
1 'polypeptide(L)'
;MNKYFYVLFILVAAVIIGFVAGAFLNSGITACTEMSCLCEKDGEISCNSCSSEDMLFAWGVVNVAKVCSAKEILICKSNEYVSRRYDETGECRTEVKWFDFVLHYVE
;
A
#
# COMPACT_ATOMS: atom_id res chain seq x y z
N MET A 1 -30.95 18.52 18.82
CA MET A 1 -30.13 17.93 17.72
C MET A 1 -30.72 16.59 17.34
N ASN A 2 -31.07 16.38 16.07
CA ASN A 2 -31.63 15.11 15.59
C ASN A 2 -30.58 13.98 15.72
N LYS A 3 -31.01 12.78 16.12
CA LYS A 3 -30.13 11.58 16.19
C LYS A 3 -29.38 11.34 14.88
N TYR A 4 -29.99 11.64 13.74
CA TYR A 4 -29.37 11.59 12.42
C TYR A 4 -28.15 12.50 12.27
N PHE A 5 -28.17 13.68 12.91
CA PHE A 5 -27.04 14.61 12.89
C PHE A 5 -25.85 14.07 13.69
N TYR A 6 -26.12 13.36 14.80
CA TYR A 6 -25.08 12.74 15.61
C TYR A 6 -24.41 11.57 14.88
N VAL A 7 -25.20 10.73 14.19
CA VAL A 7 -24.68 9.63 13.37
C VAL A 7 -23.83 10.16 12.20
N LEU A 8 -24.31 11.21 11.51
CA LEU A 8 -23.56 11.86 10.44
C LEU A 8 -22.22 12.43 10.95
N PHE A 9 -22.23 13.07 12.11
CA PHE A 9 -21.02 13.63 12.71
C PHE A 9 -19.99 12.56 13.05
N ILE A 10 -20.43 11.42 13.60
CA ILE A 10 -19.54 10.28 13.89
C ILE A 10 -18.93 9.69 12.61
N LEU A 11 -19.74 9.55 11.54
CA LEU A 11 -19.28 9.10 10.24
C LEU A 11 -18.16 9.99 9.69
N VAL A 12 -18.37 11.31 9.69
CA VAL A 12 -17.39 12.27 9.19
C VAL A 12 -16.13 12.26 10.06
N ALA A 13 -16.27 12.21 11.38
CA ALA A 13 -15.13 12.13 12.30
C ALA A 13 -14.30 10.85 12.08
N ALA A 14 -14.95 9.70 11.89
CA ALA A 14 -14.26 8.43 11.61
C ALA A 14 -13.46 8.49 10.30
N VAL A 15 -14.02 9.09 9.25
CA VAL A 15 -13.32 9.30 7.97
C VAL A 15 -12.08 10.17 8.19
N ILE A 16 -12.22 11.31 8.87
CA ILE A 16 -11.10 12.23 9.15
C ILE A 16 -9.99 11.51 9.94
N ILE A 17 -10.35 10.75 10.97
CA ILE A 17 -9.37 9.99 11.77
C ILE A 17 -8.63 8.96 10.92
N GLY A 18 -9.32 8.27 9.99
CA GLY A 18 -8.68 7.35 9.04
C GLY A 18 -7.66 8.04 8.13
N PHE A 19 -7.97 9.23 7.61
CA PHE A 19 -7.04 10.03 6.81
C PHE A 19 -5.83 10.50 7.62
N VAL A 20 -6.04 10.93 8.87
CA VAL A 20 -4.96 11.36 9.77
C VAL A 20 -4.06 10.18 10.13
N ALA A 21 -4.62 9.03 10.49
CA ALA A 21 -3.85 7.82 10.81
C ALA A 21 -2.98 7.35 9.63
N GLY A 22 -3.52 7.41 8.41
CA GLY A 22 -2.77 7.04 7.21
C GLY A 22 -1.62 7.96 6.82
N ALA A 23 -1.64 9.21 7.27
CA ALA A 23 -0.50 10.11 7.11
C ALA A 23 0.72 9.67 7.95
N PHE A 24 0.49 8.94 9.05
CA PHE A 24 1.55 8.52 9.99
C PHE A 24 1.96 7.05 9.88
N LEU A 25 1.18 6.22 9.19
CA LEU A 25 1.55 4.82 8.96
C LEU A 25 2.65 4.72 7.89
N ASN A 26 3.75 4.10 8.29
CA ASN A 26 4.88 3.80 7.42
C ASN A 26 4.64 2.43 6.78
N SER A 27 4.38 2.43 5.47
CA SER A 27 3.86 1.26 4.75
C SER A 27 4.97 0.35 4.30
N GLY A 28 5.07 -0.84 4.91
CA GLY A 28 5.99 -1.87 4.44
C GLY A 28 5.56 -2.40 3.07
N ILE A 29 6.51 -2.67 2.17
CA ILE A 29 6.22 -3.25 0.85
C ILE A 29 5.62 -4.64 1.02
N THR A 30 4.42 -4.85 0.48
CA THR A 30 3.64 -6.08 0.65
C THR A 30 3.60 -6.95 -0.61
N ALA A 31 3.80 -6.38 -1.80
CA ALA A 31 3.77 -7.14 -3.06
C ALA A 31 4.82 -6.62 -4.07
N CYS A 32 5.39 -7.54 -4.86
CA CYS A 32 6.26 -7.23 -5.99
C CYS A 32 5.89 -8.11 -7.17
N THR A 33 6.03 -7.60 -8.40
CA THR A 33 5.99 -8.42 -9.60
C THR A 33 7.15 -9.42 -9.57
N GLU A 34 6.94 -10.69 -9.92
CA GLU A 34 8.06 -11.62 -10.07
C GLU A 34 8.60 -11.58 -11.51
N MET A 35 9.50 -10.65 -11.81
CA MET A 35 10.39 -10.75 -12.96
C MET A 35 11.76 -11.28 -12.52
N SER A 36 12.25 -12.30 -13.21
CA SER A 36 13.61 -12.80 -13.03
C SER A 36 14.60 -11.82 -13.66
N CYS A 37 15.25 -10.98 -12.85
CA CYS A 37 16.32 -10.10 -13.34
C CYS A 37 17.69 -10.73 -13.08
N LEU A 38 18.60 -10.51 -14.02
CA LEU A 38 19.98 -11.00 -13.93
C LEU A 38 20.93 -9.83 -13.65
N CYS A 39 21.95 -10.10 -12.84
CA CYS A 39 23.05 -9.16 -12.60
C CYS A 39 24.02 -9.20 -13.80
N GLU A 40 23.76 -8.40 -14.83
CA GLU A 40 24.64 -8.33 -16.01
C GLU A 40 25.83 -7.39 -15.83
N LYS A 41 25.76 -6.47 -14.86
CA LYS A 41 26.78 -5.46 -14.56
C LYS A 41 26.80 -5.12 -13.08
N ASP A 42 27.93 -4.61 -12.63
CA ASP A 42 28.08 -4.05 -11.29
C ASP A 42 27.23 -2.79 -11.15
N GLY A 43 26.54 -2.68 -10.01
CA GLY A 43 25.72 -1.52 -9.67
C GLY A 43 24.30 -1.87 -9.28
N GLU A 44 23.45 -0.86 -9.35
CA GLU A 44 22.03 -0.92 -8.98
C GLU A 44 21.16 -1.13 -10.21
N ILE A 45 20.32 -2.18 -10.20
CA ILE A 45 19.43 -2.52 -11.31
C ILE A 45 17.99 -2.52 -10.79
N SER A 46 17.13 -1.70 -11.39
CA SER A 46 15.68 -1.75 -11.15
C SER A 46 15.14 -3.05 -11.74
N CYS A 47 14.60 -3.92 -10.89
CA CYS A 47 14.15 -5.24 -11.29
C CYS A 47 12.62 -5.33 -11.32
N ASN A 48 12.00 -5.29 -10.15
CA ASN A 48 10.58 -5.52 -9.99
C ASN A 48 9.83 -4.25 -9.62
N SER A 49 8.60 -4.13 -10.12
CA SER A 49 7.66 -3.14 -9.63
C SER A 49 7.02 -3.69 -8.36
N CYS A 50 7.14 -2.93 -7.28
CA CYS A 50 6.58 -3.29 -5.99
C CYS A 50 5.48 -2.30 -5.60
N SER A 51 4.58 -2.76 -4.75
CA SER A 51 3.56 -1.93 -4.13
C SER A 51 3.38 -2.31 -2.68
N SER A 52 3.18 -1.32 -1.82
CA SER A 52 2.56 -1.53 -0.51
C SER A 52 1.10 -1.14 -0.59
N GLU A 53 0.25 -1.93 0.05
CA GLU A 53 -1.14 -1.58 0.31
C GLU A 53 -1.40 -1.76 1.80
N ASP A 54 -1.60 -0.64 2.48
CA ASP A 54 -2.01 -0.62 3.89
C ASP A 54 -3.46 -0.17 4.00
N MET A 55 -4.30 -1.01 4.58
CA MET A 55 -5.67 -0.63 4.93
C MET A 55 -5.64 0.34 6.12
N LEU A 56 -6.06 1.58 5.87
CA LEU A 56 -6.13 2.64 6.88
C LEU A 56 -7.45 2.62 7.65
N PHE A 57 -8.53 2.26 6.94
CA PHE A 57 -9.87 2.24 7.47
C PHE A 57 -10.73 1.28 6.65
N ALA A 58 -11.50 0.43 7.32
CA ALA A 58 -12.50 -0.43 6.70
C ALA A 58 -13.80 -0.30 7.49
N TRP A 59 -14.86 0.25 6.87
CA TRP A 59 -16.19 0.26 7.48
C TRP A 59 -17.28 0.01 6.45
N GLY A 60 -17.95 -1.14 6.60
CA GLY A 60 -18.99 -1.58 5.68
C GLY A 60 -18.42 -1.75 4.27
N VAL A 61 -18.90 -0.92 3.33
CA VAL A 61 -18.51 -0.96 1.91
C VAL A 61 -17.40 0.02 1.54
N VAL A 62 -16.98 0.87 2.48
CA VAL A 62 -15.97 1.91 2.25
C VAL A 62 -14.66 1.47 2.89
N ASN A 63 -13.66 1.25 2.05
CA ASN A 63 -12.29 0.97 2.45
C ASN A 63 -11.41 2.13 2.01
N VAL A 64 -10.56 2.63 2.91
CA VAL A 64 -9.53 3.61 2.58
C VAL A 64 -8.19 2.91 2.74
N ALA A 65 -7.44 2.82 1.65
CA ALA A 65 -6.13 2.20 1.62
C ALA A 65 -5.08 3.22 1.19
N LYS A 66 -3.89 3.12 1.79
CA LYS A 66 -2.70 3.81 1.29
C LYS A 66 -1.99 2.84 0.36
N VAL A 67 -1.87 3.23 -0.90
CA VAL A 67 -1.17 2.47 -1.92
C VAL A 67 0.10 3.24 -2.24
N CYS A 68 1.26 2.65 -1.96
CA CYS A 68 2.54 3.22 -2.37
C CYS A 68 3.17 2.37 -3.46
N SER A 69 3.70 3.03 -4.48
CA SER A 69 4.54 2.37 -5.48
C SER A 69 5.99 2.36 -4.99
N ALA A 70 6.65 1.23 -5.19
CA ALA A 70 8.06 1.06 -4.94
C ALA A 70 8.71 0.32 -6.11
N LYS A 71 10.04 0.38 -6.20
CA LYS A 71 10.82 -0.43 -7.12
C LYS A 71 11.82 -1.25 -6.34
N GLU A 72 11.88 -2.55 -6.64
CA GLU A 72 12.97 -3.39 -6.16
C GLU A 72 14.23 -3.05 -6.96
N ILE A 73 15.29 -2.70 -6.24
CA ILE A 73 16.61 -2.44 -6.78
C ILE A 73 17.54 -3.56 -6.30
N LEU A 74 18.05 -4.33 -7.25
CA LEU A 74 19.09 -5.32 -6.99
C LEU A 74 20.46 -4.64 -6.97
N ILE A 75 21.27 -5.00 -5.98
CA ILE A 75 22.66 -4.57 -5.86
C ILE A 75 23.53 -5.74 -6.34
N CYS A 76 24.19 -5.51 -7.47
CA CYS A 76 24.99 -6.50 -8.16
C CYS A 76 26.49 -6.17 -8.04
N LYS A 77 27.33 -7.20 -7.89
CA LYS A 77 28.79 -7.08 -7.89
C LYS A 77 29.42 -8.33 -8.52
N SER A 78 30.37 -8.14 -9.42
CA SER A 78 30.99 -9.18 -10.24
C SER A 78 29.96 -10.08 -10.94
N ASN A 79 28.87 -9.51 -11.45
CA ASN A 79 27.72 -10.23 -12.04
C ASN A 79 26.95 -11.17 -11.08
N GLU A 80 27.17 -11.04 -9.76
CA GLU A 80 26.44 -11.81 -8.75
C GLU A 80 25.50 -10.91 -7.94
N TYR A 81 24.39 -11.49 -7.49
CA TYR A 81 23.46 -10.85 -6.55
C TYR A 81 24.11 -10.73 -5.17
N VAL A 82 24.20 -9.51 -4.66
CA VAL A 82 24.74 -9.24 -3.32
C VAL A 82 23.62 -8.94 -2.33
N SER A 83 22.71 -8.05 -2.70
CA SER A 83 21.60 -7.65 -1.85
C SER A 83 20.49 -6.99 -2.66
N ARG A 84 19.37 -6.70 -2.01
CA ARG A 84 18.26 -5.91 -2.56
C ARG A 84 17.95 -4.74 -1.64
N ARG A 85 17.54 -3.63 -2.24
CA ARG A 85 16.87 -2.53 -1.54
C ARG A 85 15.57 -2.22 -2.26
N TYR A 86 14.65 -1.60 -1.55
CA TYR A 86 13.45 -1.09 -2.17
C TYR A 86 13.49 0.43 -2.14
N ASP A 87 13.23 1.03 -3.28
CA ASP A 87 13.10 2.47 -3.41
C ASP A 87 11.61 2.80 -3.52
N GLU A 88 11.04 3.34 -2.46
CA GLU A 88 9.71 3.92 -2.53
C GLU A 88 9.80 5.12 -3.47
N THR A 89 9.10 5.07 -4.60
CA THR A 89 9.19 6.12 -5.62
C THR A 89 8.52 7.44 -5.18
N GLY A 90 8.27 7.64 -3.88
CA GLY A 90 7.58 8.79 -3.30
C GLY A 90 6.10 8.91 -3.67
N GLU A 91 5.62 8.12 -4.64
CA GLU A 91 4.23 8.09 -5.10
C GLU A 91 3.38 7.18 -4.21
N CYS A 92 3.13 7.65 -2.98
CA CYS A 92 2.05 7.14 -2.14
C CYS A 92 0.76 7.90 -2.45
N ARG A 93 -0.33 7.18 -2.70
CA ARG A 93 -1.66 7.76 -2.85
C ARG A 93 -2.66 7.05 -1.95
N THR A 94 -3.58 7.83 -1.38
CA THR A 94 -4.69 7.29 -0.61
C THR A 94 -5.85 7.04 -1.56
N GLU A 95 -6.27 5.80 -1.68
CA GLU A 95 -7.41 5.39 -2.51
C GLU A 95 -8.61 5.07 -1.63
N VAL A 96 -9.79 5.53 -2.04
CA VAL A 96 -11.07 5.06 -1.49
C VAL A 96 -11.56 3.93 -2.38
N LYS A 97 -11.46 2.70 -1.89
CA LYS A 97 -12.01 1.52 -2.54
C LYS A 97 -13.46 1.34 -2.07
N TRP A 98 -14.36 1.28 -3.04
CA TRP A 98 -15.76 0.96 -2.82
C TRP A 98 -15.94 -0.52 -3.16
N PHE A 99 -16.47 -1.29 -2.22
CA PHE A 99 -16.65 -2.75 -2.29
C PHE A 99 -15.38 -3.60 -2.17
N ASP A 100 -15.23 -4.28 -1.03
CA ASP A 100 -14.70 -5.64 -1.00
C ASP A 100 -15.89 -6.57 -0.80
N PHE A 101 -16.39 -7.18 -1.88
CA PHE A 101 -17.29 -8.32 -1.77
C PHE A 101 -16.46 -9.51 -1.28
N VAL A 102 -16.13 -9.54 0.02
CA VAL A 102 -15.69 -10.79 0.65
C VAL A 102 -16.96 -11.63 0.83
N LEU A 103 -17.31 -12.35 -0.22
CA LEU A 103 -18.18 -13.52 -0.17
C LEU A 103 -17.47 -14.60 0.67
N HIS A 104 -17.41 -14.42 1.98
CA HIS A 104 -17.36 -15.57 2.87
C HIS A 104 -18.77 -16.14 2.92
N TYR A 105 -19.10 -16.95 1.91
CA TYR A 105 -20.04 -18.05 2.10
C TYR A 105 -19.42 -18.95 3.17
N VAL A 106 -19.84 -18.76 4.41
CA VAL A 106 -19.79 -19.82 5.40
C VAL A 106 -21.11 -20.54 5.23
N GLU A 107 -21.07 -21.70 4.55
CA GLU A 107 -22.13 -22.71 4.67
C GLU A 107 -22.26 -23.16 6.13
#